data_AF-A0A6M2B935-F1
#
_entry.id   AF-A0A6M2B935-F1
#
_cell.length_a   1.000
_cell.length_b   1.000
_cell.length_c   1.000
_cell.angle_alpha   90.00
_cell.angle_beta   90.00
_cell.angle_gamma   90.00
#
_symmetry.space_group_name_H-M   'P 1'
#
loop_
_entity.id
_entity.type
_entity.pdbx_description
1 polymer ?
#
loop_
_entity_poly.entity_id
_entity_poly.type
_entity_poly.pdbx_seq_one_letter_code
_entity_poly.pdbx_strand_id
1 'polypeptide(L)'
;MRFYSGELTARYFPFAYPIRRKKMPYVNIKITREGATVEQKKALIAGVTQLLADTLGKNPATTVVVIDEVDTDNWGIGGRPVTELRKESQ
;
A
#
# COMPACT_ATOMS: atom_id res chain seq x y z
N MET A 1 7.22 -36.87 30.43
CA MET A 1 8.01 -36.77 29.18
C MET A 1 8.14 -35.28 28.85
N ARG A 2 9.26 -34.65 29.21
CA ARG A 2 9.57 -33.23 28.92
C ARG A 2 10.47 -33.21 27.68
N PHE A 3 10.06 -32.52 26.63
CA PHE A 3 10.91 -32.27 25.46
C PHE A 3 11.70 -30.96 25.65
N TYR A 4 13.01 -31.06 25.48
CA TYR A 4 13.96 -29.95 25.43
C TYR A 4 14.11 -29.42 23.99
N SER A 5 14.39 -28.12 23.92
CA SER A 5 15.26 -27.39 22.97
C SER A 5 15.05 -27.55 21.46
N GLY A 6 14.74 -26.42 20.82
CA GLY A 6 14.92 -26.20 19.39
C GLY A 6 15.39 -24.78 19.10
N GLU A 7 16.60 -24.42 19.55
CA GLU A 7 17.36 -23.30 18.98
C GLU A 7 17.83 -23.69 17.57
N LEU A 8 17.01 -23.43 16.56
CA LEU A 8 17.41 -23.53 15.16
C LEU A 8 18.09 -22.23 14.72
N THR A 9 19.39 -22.20 15.01
CA THR A 9 20.47 -21.57 14.24
C THR A 9 20.07 -20.56 13.15
N ALA A 10 19.97 -19.28 13.54
CA ALA A 10 20.08 -18.13 12.65
C ALA A 10 21.54 -17.95 12.17
N ARG A 11 22.11 -18.94 11.49
CA ARG A 11 23.41 -18.85 10.83
C ARG A 11 23.19 -19.11 9.34
N TYR A 12 23.74 -18.24 8.49
CA TYR A 12 23.61 -18.17 7.02
C TYR A 12 22.53 -17.25 6.44
N PHE A 13 22.57 -15.97 6.81
CA PHE A 13 22.27 -14.86 5.88
C PHE A 13 23.27 -13.72 6.17
N PRO A 14 24.28 -13.46 5.32
CA PRO A 14 25.35 -12.49 5.61
C PRO A 14 24.92 -11.01 5.44
N PHE A 15 23.65 -10.75 5.15
CA PHE A 15 23.03 -9.43 5.21
C PHE A 15 21.71 -9.51 5.98
N ALA A 16 21.76 -9.94 7.24
CA ALA A 16 20.69 -9.66 8.16
C ALA A 16 20.71 -8.15 8.45
N TYR A 17 20.04 -7.35 7.61
CA TYR A 17 19.59 -6.03 8.05
C TYR A 17 18.84 -6.29 9.36
N PRO A 18 19.25 -5.69 10.49
CA PRO A 18 18.50 -5.84 11.71
C PRO A 18 17.10 -5.34 11.41
N ILE A 19 16.12 -6.24 11.37
CA ILE A 19 14.70 -5.92 11.29
C ILE A 19 14.32 -5.35 12.66
N ARG A 20 14.93 -4.23 13.03
CA ARG A 20 14.37 -3.30 13.99
C ARG A 20 13.05 -2.92 13.31
N ARG A 21 11.90 -3.28 13.90
CA ARG A 21 10.56 -2.84 13.48
C ARG A 21 10.46 -1.32 13.59
N LYS A 22 11.27 -0.59 12.81
CA LYS A 22 11.06 0.81 12.51
C LYS A 22 9.77 0.81 11.73
N LYS A 23 8.75 1.49 12.25
CA LYS A 23 7.39 1.55 11.72
C LYS A 23 7.47 1.87 10.21
N MET A 24 7.41 0.87 9.32
CA MET A 24 7.39 1.00 7.86
C MET A 24 5.93 1.16 7.44
N PRO A 25 5.45 2.38 7.18
CA PRO A 25 4.07 2.58 6.80
C PRO A 25 3.86 2.11 5.36
N TYR A 26 2.77 1.38 5.15
CA TYR A 26 2.33 0.97 3.82
C TYR A 26 0.95 1.55 3.58
N VAL A 27 0.78 2.19 2.41
CA VAL A 27 -0.52 2.68 1.93
C VAL A 27 -0.76 2.15 0.53
N ASN A 28 -1.93 1.56 0.31
CA ASN A 28 -2.43 1.20 -1.01
C ASN A 28 -3.59 2.13 -1.37
N ILE A 29 -3.42 2.85 -2.46
CA ILE A 29 -4.43 3.72 -3.05
C ILE A 29 -5.01 2.96 -4.22
N LYS A 30 -6.32 2.74 -4.23
CA LYS A 30 -7.01 2.17 -5.38
C LYS A 30 -7.88 3.24 -6.01
N ILE A 31 -7.69 3.46 -7.30
CA ILE A 31 -8.49 4.37 -8.11
C ILE A 31 -9.02 3.63 -9.33
N THR A 32 -10.12 4.12 -9.89
CA THR A 32 -10.61 3.67 -11.19
C THR A 32 -9.65 4.12 -12.30
N ARG A 33 -9.45 3.28 -13.32
CA ARG A 33 -8.58 3.56 -14.47
C ARG A 33 -9.25 4.56 -15.42
N GLU A 34 -9.12 5.84 -15.09
CA GLU A 34 -9.81 6.93 -15.80
C GLU A 34 -8.85 8.01 -16.32
N GLY A 35 -7.59 7.63 -16.56
CA GLY A 35 -6.60 8.54 -17.14
C GLY A 35 -5.85 9.39 -16.13
N ALA A 36 -5.65 8.88 -14.90
CA ALA A 36 -4.80 9.54 -13.91
C ALA A 36 -3.37 9.73 -14.46
N THR A 37 -2.92 10.99 -14.54
CA THR A 37 -1.62 11.32 -15.12
C THR A 37 -0.46 10.92 -14.20
N VAL A 38 0.76 10.89 -14.76
CA VAL A 38 1.98 10.61 -13.99
C VAL A 38 2.17 11.65 -12.88
N GLU A 39 1.88 12.92 -13.17
CA GLU A 39 1.98 14.07 -12.29
C GLU A 39 0.98 13.99 -11.14
N GLN A 40 -0.26 13.59 -11.43
CA GLN A 40 -1.28 13.37 -10.41
C GLN A 40 -0.89 12.22 -9.49
N LYS A 41 -0.41 11.09 -10.04
CA LYS A 41 0.08 9.96 -9.24
C LYS A 41 1.28 10.36 -8.37
N LYS A 42 2.20 11.15 -8.90
CA LYS A 42 3.34 11.72 -8.14
C LYS A 42 2.86 12.60 -6.99
N ALA A 43 1.86 13.45 -7.23
CA ALA A 43 1.27 14.31 -6.20
C ALA A 43 0.59 13.48 -5.10
N LEU A 44 -0.15 12.41 -5.44
CA LEU A 44 -0.77 11.50 -4.47
C LEU A 44 0.28 10.82 -3.57
N ILE A 45 1.35 10.28 -4.17
CA ILE A 45 2.43 9.63 -3.42
C ILE A 45 3.09 10.60 -2.44
N ALA A 46 3.43 11.81 -2.91
CA ALA A 46 4.05 12.83 -2.08
C ALA A 46 3.12 13.29 -0.95
N GLY A 47 1.86 13.58 -1.28
CA GLY A 47 0.86 14.06 -0.31
C GLY A 47 0.58 13.05 0.80
N VAL A 48 0.38 11.78 0.46
CA VAL A 48 0.14 10.72 1.47
C VAL A 48 1.37 10.51 2.35
N THR A 49 2.56 10.51 1.77
CA THR A 49 3.81 10.36 2.53
C THR A 49 3.97 11.50 3.55
N GLN A 50 3.73 12.74 3.11
CA GLN A 50 3.80 13.91 3.99
C GLN A 50 2.72 13.87 5.07
N LEU A 51 1.49 13.49 4.71
CA LEU A 51 0.38 13.37 5.67
C LEU A 51 0.72 12.41 6.81
N LEU A 52 1.31 11.25 6.51
CA LEU A 52 1.71 10.29 7.55
C LEU A 52 2.86 10.81 8.42
N ALA A 53 3.74 11.62 7.86
CA ALA A 53 4.80 12.28 8.60
C ALA A 53 4.21 13.28 9.59
N ASP A 54 3.33 14.16 9.12
CA ASP A 54 2.75 15.26 9.90
C ASP A 54 1.80 14.76 10.98
N THR A 55 0.95 13.77 10.65
CA THR A 55 -0.11 13.31 11.56
C THR A 55 0.35 12.26 12.55
N LEU A 56 1.23 11.34 12.13
CA LEU A 56 1.61 10.16 12.91
C LEU A 56 3.11 10.10 13.22
N GLY A 57 3.88 11.13 12.86
CA GLY A 57 5.33 11.19 13.09
C GLY A 57 6.09 10.05 12.40
N LYS A 58 5.59 9.54 11.27
CA LYS A 58 6.26 8.45 10.54
C LYS A 58 7.45 8.99 9.77
N ASN A 59 8.43 8.12 9.54
CA ASN A 59 9.58 8.48 8.71
C ASN A 59 9.18 8.39 7.22
N PRO A 60 9.22 9.52 6.47
CA PRO A 60 8.93 9.53 5.03
C PRO A 60 9.81 8.58 4.23
N ALA A 61 11.09 8.45 4.59
CA ALA A 61 12.07 7.64 3.87
C ALA A 61 11.81 6.13 3.94
N THR A 62 10.93 5.69 4.84
CA THR A 62 10.53 4.28 4.97
C THR A 62 9.06 4.06 4.63
N THR A 63 8.39 5.07 4.07
CA THR A 63 6.97 5.01 3.69
C THR A 63 6.84 4.48 2.27
N VAL A 64 5.98 3.47 2.12
CA VAL A 64 5.68 2.84 0.84
C VAL A 64 4.24 3.21 0.45
N VAL A 65 4.09 3.80 -0.73
CA VAL A 65 2.78 4.11 -1.32
C VAL A 65 2.68 3.39 -2.65
N VAL A 66 1.61 2.61 -2.82
CA VAL A 66 1.29 1.89 -4.07
C VAL A 66 -0.03 2.41 -4.60
N ILE A 67 -0.10 2.71 -5.89
CA ILE A 67 -1.32 3.11 -6.58
C ILE A 67 -1.73 2.00 -7.55
N ASP A 68 -2.94 1.47 -7.36
CA ASP A 68 -3.56 0.51 -8.27
C ASP A 68 -4.67 1.20 -9.06
N GLU A 69 -4.57 1.12 -10.39
CA GLU A 69 -5.62 1.55 -11.31
C GLU A 69 -6.47 0.35 -11.73
N VAL A 70 -7.72 0.35 -11.29
CA VAL A 70 -8.69 -0.74 -11.45
C VAL A 70 -9.71 -0.37 -12.52
N ASP A 71 -9.98 -1.28 -13.45
CA ASP A 71 -10.99 -1.04 -14.48
C ASP A 71 -12.38 -0.89 -13.87
N THR A 72 -13.24 -0.05 -14.46
CA THR A 72 -14.56 0.28 -13.91
C THR A 72 -15.52 -0.91 -13.91
N ASP A 73 -15.27 -1.92 -14.73
CA ASP A 73 -15.99 -3.21 -14.72
C ASP A 73 -15.68 -4.03 -13.46
N ASN A 74 -14.49 -3.82 -12.89
CA ASN A 74 -14.02 -4.49 -11.67
C ASN A 74 -14.25 -3.63 -10.41
N TRP A 75 -14.91 -2.48 -10.55
CA TRP A 75 -15.23 -1.57 -9.45
C TRP A 75 -16.73 -1.53 -9.22
N GLY A 76 -17.19 -2.08 -8.09
CA GLY A 76 -18.62 -2.20 -7.80
C GLY A 76 -19.14 -1.16 -6.80
N ILE A 77 -20.33 -0.60 -7.04
CA ILE A 77 -21.08 0.21 -6.08
C ILE A 77 -22.51 -0.35 -6.03
N GLY A 78 -23.03 -0.63 -4.84
CA GLY A 78 -24.39 -1.16 -4.68
C GLY A 78 -24.64 -2.51 -5.40
N GLY A 79 -23.60 -3.32 -5.58
CA GLY A 79 -23.69 -4.61 -6.28
C GLY A 79 -23.58 -4.54 -7.80
N ARG A 80 -23.30 -3.37 -8.38
CA ARG A 80 -23.21 -3.17 -9.82
C ARG A 80 -21.86 -2.56 -10.24
N PRO A 81 -21.28 -2.97 -11.38
CA PRO A 81 -20.09 -2.33 -11.93
C PRO A 81 -20.31 -0.84 -12.22
N VAL A 82 -19.29 -0.02 -11.96
CA VAL A 82 -19.33 1.43 -12.22
C VAL A 82 -19.56 1.73 -13.70
N THR A 83 -19.06 0.87 -14.60
CA THR A 83 -19.34 0.99 -16.04
C THR A 83 -20.84 0.97 -16.34
N GLU A 84 -21.62 0.14 -15.65
CA GLU A 84 -23.08 0.09 -15.84
C GLU A 84 -23.75 1.34 -15.28
N LEU A 85 -23.40 1.72 -14.04
CA LEU A 85 -24.00 2.86 -13.34
C LEU A 85 -23.83 4.17 -14.12
N ARG A 86 -22.72 4.34 -14.84
CA ARG A 86 -22.46 5.53 -15.65
C ARG A 86 -23.28 5.61 -16.92
N LYS A 87 -23.59 4.48 -17.55
CA LYS A 87 -24.45 4.44 -18.74
C LYS A 87 -25.88 4.89 -18.44
N GLU A 88 -26.33 4.70 -17.21
CA GLU A 88 -27.66 5.12 -16.75
C GLU A 88 -27.73 6.59 -16.34
N SER A 89 -26.57 7.20 -16.09
CA SER A 89 -26.45 8.61 -15.69
C SER A 89 -26.14 9.55 -16.86
N GLN A 90 -26.02 9.02 -18.08
CA GLN A 90 -25.83 9.77 -19.34
C GLN A 90 -27.13 9.82 -20.13
#